data_AF-A0A7K0P2N8-F1
#
_entry.id   AF-A0A7K0P2N8-F1
#
_cell.length_a   1.000
_cell.length_b   1.000
_cell.length_c   1.000
_cell.angle_alpha   90.00
_cell.angle_beta   90.00
_cell.angle_gamma   90.00
#
_symmetry.space_group_name_H-M   'P 1'
#
loop_
_entity.id
_entity.type
_entity.pdbx_description
1 polymer ?
#
loop_
_entity_poly.entity_id
_entity_poly.type
_entity_poly.pdbx_seq_one_letter_code
_entity_poly.pdbx_strand_id
1 'polypeptide(L)'
;MLTPLTRRWLLGAGTLGAATMATGVAPATARPSVRSARALLPAPNASLVTRWDSDPWSRGAYSALPVGTTAAVRETIADALIADRIVIAGEYTDPSFPATVQGALRSGKRAARALVDEDLGPRVIVIGAGIAGLSAARDLAAAGATVIVLEARDRIGGRVHTNTSWGVPVEMGAAWVHALKANPVVPLTQQAGLTLVPCNYDSEVIRDTMTARPSPAGYRANEQTSRLSDRLADSWPPAITSVAAWMRQRGLPNNRFTSWAVETNIVQEYGLDAAALGSRALSEGGDYLGGDAFVSGGYAGIASVLAQGLDVRMSSPVAEVAAPGSSGVTVTLQSGSTLTADSAVVAVPVALVQAGLPRITPLPANIRAAIGRLRTGDLEKVILRYDEQWWGRERVMGIIGGGVPGQSADSALRWTEVFNVTDVVGAPALVAFSGGSAALRRPATDAGCVNEAVAMLQAAYG
;
A
#
# COMPACT_ATOMS: atom_id res chain seq x y z
N MET A 1 -0.87 -25.97 22.94
CA MET A 1 -1.77 -25.33 21.96
C MET A 1 -1.24 -23.93 21.73
N LEU A 2 -0.56 -23.73 20.60
CA LEU A 2 0.13 -22.49 20.25
C LEU A 2 -0.88 -21.50 19.67
N THR A 3 -1.08 -20.38 20.35
CA THR A 3 -1.85 -19.24 19.86
C THR A 3 -1.10 -18.56 18.71
N PRO A 4 -1.73 -18.31 17.55
CA PRO A 4 -1.09 -17.57 16.45
C PRO A 4 -1.02 -16.09 16.81
N LEU A 5 0.20 -15.55 16.87
CA LEU A 5 0.50 -14.12 16.97
C LEU A 5 0.36 -13.49 15.57
N THR A 6 -0.01 -12.21 15.51
CA THR A 6 -0.44 -11.51 14.28
C THR A 6 0.48 -10.33 13.95
N ARG A 7 0.60 -10.01 12.64
CA ARG A 7 1.29 -8.88 11.98
C ARG A 7 2.36 -8.17 12.82
N ARG A 8 3.39 -8.92 13.21
CA ARG A 8 4.27 -8.59 14.34
C ARG A 8 5.27 -7.45 14.13
N TRP A 9 5.58 -6.98 12.91
CA TRP A 9 6.65 -5.98 12.70
C TRP A 9 6.54 -5.27 11.35
N LEU A 10 5.61 -4.33 11.21
CA LEU A 10 5.59 -3.42 10.05
C LEU A 10 6.06 -1.99 10.36
N LEU A 11 6.22 -1.64 11.65
CA LEU A 11 6.90 -0.41 12.11
C LEU A 11 7.59 -0.74 13.44
N GLY A 12 8.80 -0.21 13.67
CA GLY A 12 9.72 -0.65 14.72
C GLY A 12 9.18 -0.68 16.16
N ALA A 13 9.37 -1.81 16.84
CA ALA A 13 9.59 -1.83 18.29
C ALA A 13 11.10 -1.86 18.57
N GLY A 14 11.69 -0.68 18.70
CA GLY A 14 12.99 -0.53 19.35
C GLY A 14 12.93 -1.12 20.77
N THR A 15 13.66 -2.20 21.02
CA THR A 15 13.92 -2.67 22.37
C THR A 15 14.81 -1.66 23.09
N LEU A 16 14.28 -1.08 24.16
CA LEU A 16 15.00 -0.21 25.09
C LEU A 16 16.30 -0.87 25.59
N GLY A 17 17.45 -0.39 25.09
CA GLY A 17 18.73 -0.53 25.77
C GLY A 17 18.83 0.54 26.86
N ALA A 18 18.87 0.13 28.13
CA ALA A 18 19.03 1.02 29.27
C ALA A 18 20.37 1.76 29.20
N ALA A 19 20.34 3.09 29.05
CA ALA A 19 21.50 3.95 29.24
C ALA A 19 21.37 4.71 30.56
N THR A 20 22.29 4.43 31.47
CA THR A 20 22.45 5.05 32.79
C THR A 20 22.78 6.54 32.63
N MET A 21 21.95 7.42 33.20
CA MET A 21 22.21 8.86 33.22
C MET A 21 23.15 9.22 34.38
N ALA A 22 24.31 9.80 34.06
CA ALA A 22 25.14 10.51 35.03
C ALA A 22 24.72 11.99 35.06
N THR A 23 24.41 12.49 36.25
CA THR A 23 23.96 13.86 36.51
C THR A 23 25.15 14.82 36.65
N GLY A 24 25.13 15.90 35.86
CA GLY A 24 26.01 17.05 36.04
C GLY A 24 25.35 18.30 35.49
N VAL A 25 24.80 19.14 36.37
CA VAL A 25 24.18 20.43 36.03
C VAL A 25 25.16 21.55 36.34
N ALA A 26 25.46 22.40 35.36
CA ALA A 26 26.05 23.72 35.57
C ALA A 26 25.05 24.79 35.08
N PRO A 27 24.91 25.95 35.76
CA PRO A 27 23.88 26.92 35.44
C PRO A 27 24.29 27.78 34.23
N ALA A 28 23.42 27.85 33.22
CA ALA A 28 23.59 28.75 32.08
C ALA A 28 22.91 30.10 32.35
N THR A 29 23.67 31.18 32.26
CA THR A 29 23.19 32.57 32.31
C THR A 29 22.35 32.90 31.08
N ALA A 30 21.12 33.39 31.28
CA ALA A 30 20.18 33.76 30.22
C ALA A 30 20.65 35.00 29.44
N ARG A 31 20.79 34.87 28.12
CA ARG A 31 20.81 36.00 27.18
C ARG A 31 19.40 36.22 26.60
N PRO A 32 19.01 37.47 26.29
CA PRO A 32 17.66 37.74 25.78
C PRO A 32 17.48 37.10 24.40
N SER A 33 16.37 36.38 24.22
CA SER A 33 16.02 35.70 22.97
C SER A 33 15.56 36.71 21.92
N VAL A 34 16.38 36.93 20.90
CA VAL A 34 15.92 37.49 19.64
C VAL A 34 15.01 36.45 19.01
N ARG A 35 13.74 36.79 18.78
CA ARG A 35 12.81 35.97 18.00
C ARG A 35 13.36 35.93 16.56
N SER A 36 14.12 34.89 16.22
CA SER A 36 14.62 34.72 14.85
C SER A 36 13.42 34.62 13.91
N ALA A 37 13.44 35.39 12.82
CA ALA A 37 12.48 35.20 11.74
C ALA A 37 12.53 33.73 11.29
N ARG A 38 11.36 33.11 11.07
CA ARG A 38 11.28 31.76 10.48
C ARG A 38 11.99 31.78 9.12
N ALA A 39 12.87 30.82 8.88
CA ALA A 39 13.57 30.68 7.61
C ALA A 39 12.58 30.15 6.56
N LEU A 40 12.54 30.80 5.39
CA LEU A 40 11.76 30.29 4.27
C LEU A 40 12.50 29.08 3.68
N LEU A 41 11.81 27.95 3.57
CA LEU A 41 12.34 26.77 2.89
C LEU A 41 12.38 27.02 1.38
N PRO A 42 13.35 26.43 0.65
CA PRO A 42 13.37 26.52 -0.80
C PRO A 42 12.12 25.85 -1.39
N ALA A 43 11.67 26.36 -2.54
CA ALA A 43 10.59 25.73 -3.30
C ALA A 43 11.09 24.42 -3.96
N PRO A 44 10.23 23.40 -4.12
CA PRO A 44 10.60 22.23 -4.90
C PRO A 44 10.80 22.60 -6.38
N ASN A 45 11.81 22.01 -7.02
CA ASN A 45 12.09 22.21 -8.45
C ASN A 45 11.27 21.27 -9.35
N ALA A 46 10.72 20.19 -8.80
CA ALA A 46 9.80 19.28 -9.47
C ALA A 46 8.90 18.57 -8.45
N SER A 47 7.75 18.09 -8.91
CA SER A 47 6.80 17.36 -8.06
C SER A 47 6.02 16.30 -8.83
N LEU A 48 5.59 15.25 -8.13
CA LEU A 48 4.67 14.23 -8.64
C LEU A 48 3.57 13.98 -7.61
N VAL A 49 2.33 13.75 -8.06
CA VAL A 49 1.18 13.47 -7.20
C VAL A 49 0.47 12.22 -7.73
N THR A 50 0.08 11.32 -6.84
CA THR A 50 -0.68 10.12 -7.24
C THR A 50 -2.19 10.37 -7.19
N ARG A 51 -2.92 9.63 -8.02
CA ARG A 51 -4.39 9.66 -8.13
C ARG A 51 -4.94 8.26 -8.40
N TRP A 52 -4.71 7.36 -7.44
CA TRP A 52 -5.18 5.97 -7.54
C TRP A 52 -6.70 5.87 -7.44
N ASP A 53 -7.34 6.73 -6.65
CA ASP A 53 -8.80 6.80 -6.48
C ASP A 53 -9.57 7.02 -7.80
N SER A 54 -9.01 7.85 -8.68
CA SER A 54 -9.60 8.29 -9.95
C SER A 54 -8.96 7.61 -11.16
N ASP A 55 -7.96 6.76 -10.96
CA ASP A 55 -7.42 5.93 -12.01
C ASP A 55 -8.46 4.89 -12.47
N PRO A 56 -8.78 4.83 -13.78
CA PRO A 56 -9.88 4.01 -14.30
C PRO A 56 -9.68 2.51 -14.15
N TRP A 57 -8.42 2.06 -14.02
CA TRP A 57 -7.99 0.67 -13.95
C TRP A 57 -7.44 0.29 -12.57
N SER A 58 -7.64 1.13 -11.55
CA SER A 58 -7.25 0.82 -10.16
C SER A 58 -8.33 1.21 -9.16
N ARG A 59 -8.91 2.41 -9.28
CA ARG A 59 -10.02 2.91 -8.44
C ARG A 59 -9.76 2.78 -6.94
N GLY A 60 -8.52 3.04 -6.54
CA GLY A 60 -8.00 2.97 -5.18
C GLY A 60 -6.66 2.22 -5.08
N ALA A 61 -6.10 2.21 -3.87
CA ALA A 61 -4.75 1.75 -3.59
C ALA A 61 -4.70 0.35 -2.99
N TYR A 62 -5.47 0.07 -1.93
CA TYR A 62 -5.36 -1.15 -1.13
C TYR A 62 -6.67 -1.92 -1.02
N SER A 63 -6.62 -3.20 -0.65
CA SER A 63 -7.81 -3.90 -0.19
C SER A 63 -7.84 -3.98 1.34
N ALA A 64 -8.98 -3.63 1.94
CA ALA A 64 -9.13 -3.52 3.38
C ALA A 64 -10.34 -4.31 3.88
N LEU A 65 -10.26 -4.79 5.12
CA LEU A 65 -11.38 -5.41 5.84
C LEU A 65 -12.21 -4.34 6.59
N PRO A 66 -13.45 -4.07 6.19
CA PRO A 66 -14.31 -3.20 6.97
C PRO A 66 -14.85 -3.89 8.23
N VAL A 67 -15.46 -3.09 9.10
CA VAL A 67 -16.26 -3.59 10.23
C VAL A 67 -17.24 -4.68 9.80
N GLY A 68 -17.35 -5.73 10.60
CA GLY A 68 -18.24 -6.86 10.35
C GLY A 68 -17.68 -7.93 9.40
N THR A 69 -16.43 -7.79 8.96
CA THR A 69 -15.77 -8.72 8.01
C THR A 69 -14.56 -9.39 8.65
N THR A 70 -14.19 -10.57 8.14
CA THR A 70 -13.02 -11.36 8.56
C THR A 70 -12.22 -11.81 7.33
N ALA A 71 -11.01 -12.32 7.54
CA ALA A 71 -10.14 -12.85 6.48
C ALA A 71 -10.79 -13.97 5.64
N ALA A 72 -11.81 -14.64 6.18
CA ALA A 72 -12.55 -15.70 5.48
C ALA A 72 -13.16 -15.25 4.14
N VAL A 73 -13.44 -13.95 3.95
CA VAL A 73 -13.89 -13.45 2.65
C VAL A 73 -12.77 -13.52 1.60
N ARG A 74 -11.51 -13.31 1.99
CA ARG A 74 -10.36 -13.42 1.08
C ARG A 74 -10.13 -14.88 0.68
N GLU A 75 -10.24 -15.79 1.64
CA GLU A 75 -10.18 -17.25 1.43
C GLU A 75 -11.30 -17.71 0.48
N THR A 76 -12.53 -17.26 0.72
CA THR A 76 -13.67 -17.57 -0.17
C THR A 76 -13.41 -17.14 -1.61
N ILE A 77 -12.77 -15.98 -1.83
CA ILE A 77 -12.42 -15.51 -3.18
C ILE A 77 -11.22 -16.27 -3.74
N ALA A 78 -10.24 -16.59 -2.89
CA ALA A 78 -9.05 -17.34 -3.27
C ALA A 78 -9.39 -18.74 -3.77
N ASP A 79 -10.26 -19.46 -3.08
CA ASP A 79 -10.62 -20.84 -3.37
C ASP A 79 -11.66 -20.95 -4.50
N ALA A 80 -12.08 -19.82 -5.09
CA ALA A 80 -13.06 -19.79 -6.15
C ALA A 80 -12.51 -20.39 -7.45
N LEU A 81 -13.04 -21.57 -7.82
CA LEU A 81 -13.00 -22.10 -9.17
C LEU A 81 -14.39 -21.94 -9.81
N ILE A 82 -14.55 -20.86 -10.55
CA ILE A 82 -15.84 -20.45 -11.13
C ILE A 82 -16.07 -21.23 -12.42
N ALA A 83 -17.22 -21.92 -12.48
CA ALA A 83 -17.61 -22.77 -13.62
C ALA A 83 -16.49 -23.74 -14.04
N ASP A 84 -15.75 -24.27 -13.06
CA ASP A 84 -14.64 -25.22 -13.22
C ASP A 84 -13.49 -24.72 -14.12
N ARG A 85 -13.41 -23.40 -14.38
CA ARG A 85 -12.51 -22.84 -15.42
C ARG A 85 -11.95 -21.45 -15.15
N ILE A 86 -12.54 -20.66 -14.25
CA ILE A 86 -12.12 -19.29 -13.98
C ILE A 86 -11.65 -19.16 -12.54
N VAL A 87 -10.43 -18.68 -12.33
CA VAL A 87 -9.88 -18.40 -10.99
C VAL A 87 -9.62 -16.90 -10.81
N ILE A 88 -9.67 -16.43 -9.56
CA ILE A 88 -9.42 -15.02 -9.22
C ILE A 88 -8.08 -14.90 -8.49
N ALA A 89 -7.28 -13.93 -8.92
CA ALA A 89 -5.98 -13.60 -8.33
C ALA A 89 -5.87 -12.10 -8.04
N GLY A 90 -5.04 -11.75 -7.06
CA GLY A 90 -4.86 -10.37 -6.60
C GLY A 90 -4.54 -10.35 -5.11
N GLU A 91 -3.87 -9.29 -4.64
CA GLU A 91 -3.50 -9.16 -3.22
C GLU A 91 -4.70 -9.30 -2.27
N TYR A 92 -5.90 -8.98 -2.74
CA TYR A 92 -7.13 -9.12 -1.97
C TYR A 92 -7.56 -10.57 -1.71
N THR A 93 -6.88 -11.54 -2.33
CA THR A 93 -7.10 -12.99 -2.19
C THR A 93 -5.98 -13.68 -1.39
N ASP A 94 -5.07 -12.93 -0.75
CA ASP A 94 -4.05 -13.48 0.13
C ASP A 94 -4.27 -12.95 1.57
N PRO A 95 -4.77 -13.77 2.51
CA PRO A 95 -4.99 -13.33 3.89
C PRO A 95 -3.70 -13.18 4.71
N SER A 96 -2.59 -13.78 4.24
CA SER A 96 -1.27 -13.67 4.88
C SER A 96 -0.54 -12.40 4.48
N PHE A 97 -0.85 -11.81 3.33
CA PHE A 97 -0.18 -10.61 2.81
C PHE A 97 -1.11 -9.67 2.01
N PRO A 98 -2.28 -9.31 2.55
CA PRO A 98 -3.21 -8.44 1.84
C PRO A 98 -2.58 -7.06 1.61
N ALA A 99 -3.01 -6.37 0.55
CA ALA A 99 -2.52 -5.05 0.16
C ALA A 99 -1.04 -4.96 -0.23
N THR A 100 -0.32 -6.08 -0.38
CA THR A 100 1.12 -6.08 -0.70
C THR A 100 1.45 -6.65 -2.08
N VAL A 101 2.64 -6.29 -2.60
CA VAL A 101 3.24 -6.92 -3.80
C VAL A 101 3.44 -8.43 -3.59
N GLN A 102 3.81 -8.84 -2.38
CA GLN A 102 3.99 -10.25 -2.04
C GLN A 102 2.68 -11.03 -2.10
N GLY A 103 1.58 -10.49 -1.56
CA GLY A 103 0.26 -11.12 -1.67
C GLY A 103 -0.23 -11.19 -3.11
N ALA A 104 0.06 -10.17 -3.92
CA ALA A 104 -0.20 -10.22 -5.36
C ALA A 104 0.59 -11.37 -6.02
N LEU A 105 1.90 -11.47 -5.79
CA LEU A 105 2.74 -12.54 -6.33
C LEU A 105 2.22 -13.93 -5.91
N ARG A 106 1.99 -14.13 -4.62
CA ARG A 106 1.52 -15.41 -4.06
C ARG A 106 0.15 -15.83 -4.59
N SER A 107 -0.79 -14.89 -4.70
CA SER A 107 -2.12 -15.18 -5.27
C SER A 107 -2.04 -15.61 -6.74
N GLY A 108 -1.13 -15.03 -7.52
CA GLY A 108 -0.86 -15.46 -8.89
C GLY A 108 -0.37 -16.90 -8.98
N LYS A 109 0.64 -17.26 -8.16
CA LYS A 109 1.14 -18.65 -8.07
C LYS A 109 0.06 -19.64 -7.65
N ARG A 110 -0.76 -19.25 -6.67
CA ARG A 110 -1.91 -20.05 -6.21
C ARG A 110 -2.92 -20.28 -7.33
N ALA A 111 -3.26 -19.24 -8.08
CA ALA A 111 -4.19 -19.34 -9.21
C ALA A 111 -3.64 -20.24 -10.34
N ALA A 112 -2.35 -20.12 -10.68
CA ALA A 112 -1.71 -21.01 -11.64
C ALA A 112 -1.80 -22.48 -11.19
N ARG A 113 -1.45 -22.75 -9.93
CA ARG A 113 -1.54 -24.09 -9.36
C ARG A 113 -2.94 -24.66 -9.40
N ALA A 114 -3.97 -23.88 -9.07
CA ALA A 114 -5.36 -24.33 -9.11
C ALA A 114 -5.78 -24.79 -10.52
N LEU A 115 -5.30 -24.13 -11.58
CA LEU A 115 -5.60 -24.56 -12.95
C LEU A 115 -4.80 -25.78 -13.41
N VAL A 116 -3.55 -25.92 -12.95
CA VAL A 116 -2.67 -27.06 -13.27
C VAL A 116 -3.13 -28.33 -12.54
N ASP A 117 -3.44 -28.23 -11.25
CA ASP A 117 -3.84 -29.38 -10.42
C ASP A 117 -5.17 -30.01 -10.91
N GLU A 118 -6.03 -29.21 -11.54
CA GLU A 118 -7.32 -29.63 -12.12
C GLU A 118 -7.25 -30.03 -13.61
N ASP A 119 -6.05 -29.99 -14.23
CA ASP A 119 -5.82 -30.31 -15.66
C ASP A 119 -6.77 -29.59 -16.63
N LEU A 120 -6.97 -28.28 -16.42
CA LEU A 120 -8.00 -27.49 -17.13
C LEU A 120 -7.60 -27.05 -18.55
N GLY A 121 -6.75 -27.83 -19.21
CA GLY A 121 -6.31 -27.65 -20.58
C GLY A 121 -5.15 -26.66 -20.76
N PRO A 122 -4.43 -26.77 -21.89
CA PRO A 122 -3.17 -26.06 -22.08
C PRO A 122 -3.34 -24.58 -22.46
N ARG A 123 -4.52 -24.09 -22.87
CA ARG A 123 -4.69 -22.69 -23.30
C ARG A 123 -5.31 -21.87 -22.18
N VAL A 124 -4.61 -20.84 -21.72
CA VAL A 124 -5.07 -19.98 -20.62
C VAL A 124 -5.01 -18.51 -21.02
N ILE A 125 -6.07 -17.76 -20.70
CA ILE A 125 -6.06 -16.29 -20.80
C ILE A 125 -5.98 -15.68 -19.41
N VAL A 126 -5.01 -14.80 -19.19
CA VAL A 126 -4.84 -14.04 -17.96
C VAL A 126 -5.27 -12.59 -18.20
N ILE A 127 -6.18 -12.09 -17.36
CA ILE A 127 -6.70 -10.73 -17.44
C ILE A 127 -6.00 -9.86 -16.39
N GLY A 128 -5.15 -8.94 -16.86
CA GLY A 128 -4.35 -8.00 -16.06
C GLY A 128 -2.87 -8.40 -15.99
N ALA A 129 -1.98 -7.53 -16.44
CA ALA A 129 -0.52 -7.68 -16.35
C ALA A 129 0.06 -6.97 -15.11
N GLY A 130 -0.69 -6.98 -14.01
CA GLY A 130 -0.15 -6.70 -12.67
C GLY A 130 0.68 -7.87 -12.14
N ILE A 131 1.26 -7.72 -10.95
CA ILE A 131 2.12 -8.76 -10.34
C ILE A 131 1.40 -10.10 -10.18
N ALA A 132 0.11 -10.10 -9.81
CA ALA A 132 -0.67 -11.33 -9.69
C ALA A 132 -0.84 -12.05 -11.03
N GLY A 133 -1.26 -11.34 -12.08
CA GLY A 133 -1.46 -11.94 -13.39
C GLY A 133 -0.16 -12.37 -14.05
N LEU A 134 0.90 -11.57 -13.98
CA LEU A 134 2.21 -11.94 -14.51
C LEU A 134 2.82 -13.14 -13.77
N SER A 135 2.63 -13.23 -12.45
CA SER A 135 3.05 -14.41 -11.69
C SER A 135 2.28 -15.66 -12.09
N ALA A 136 0.96 -15.55 -12.27
CA ALA A 136 0.15 -16.69 -12.73
C ALA A 136 0.59 -17.13 -14.13
N ALA A 137 0.74 -16.19 -15.06
CA ALA A 137 1.14 -16.45 -16.44
C ALA A 137 2.51 -17.10 -16.54
N ARG A 138 3.49 -16.64 -15.74
CA ARG A 138 4.83 -17.22 -15.65
C ARG A 138 4.79 -18.68 -15.21
N ASP A 139 4.07 -18.99 -14.12
CA ASP A 139 4.01 -20.34 -13.57
C ASP A 139 3.21 -21.29 -14.49
N LEU A 140 2.13 -20.81 -15.12
CA LEU A 140 1.37 -21.55 -16.14
C LEU A 140 2.22 -21.87 -17.37
N ALA A 141 2.97 -20.89 -17.90
CA ALA A 141 3.86 -21.11 -19.03
C ALA A 141 4.99 -22.08 -18.69
N ALA A 142 5.55 -22.01 -17.47
CA ALA A 142 6.54 -22.95 -16.99
C ALA A 142 5.98 -24.38 -16.84
N ALA A 143 4.68 -24.53 -16.59
CA ALA A 143 3.96 -25.81 -16.59
C ALA A 143 3.59 -26.31 -18.01
N GLY A 144 3.96 -25.58 -19.07
CA GLY A 144 3.72 -25.98 -20.47
C GLY A 144 2.43 -25.43 -21.07
N ALA A 145 1.69 -24.58 -20.36
CA ALA A 145 0.50 -23.93 -20.91
C ALA A 145 0.86 -22.85 -21.95
N THR A 146 0.02 -22.72 -22.98
CA THR A 146 0.00 -21.57 -23.89
C THR A 146 -0.79 -20.45 -23.24
N VAL A 147 -0.10 -19.36 -22.88
CA VAL A 147 -0.70 -18.26 -22.11
C VAL A 147 -0.73 -16.96 -22.90
N ILE A 148 -1.88 -16.30 -22.92
CA ILE A 148 -2.04 -14.91 -23.38
C ILE A 148 -2.40 -14.04 -22.17
N VAL A 149 -1.65 -12.95 -21.97
CA VAL A 149 -1.94 -11.95 -20.94
C VAL A 149 -2.55 -10.72 -21.60
N LEU A 150 -3.73 -10.29 -21.15
CA LEU A 150 -4.43 -9.11 -21.66
C LEU A 150 -4.37 -7.99 -20.62
N GLU A 151 -3.75 -6.86 -20.97
CA GLU A 151 -3.60 -5.69 -20.11
C GLU A 151 -4.37 -4.51 -20.67
N ALA A 152 -5.17 -3.86 -19.83
CA ALA A 152 -5.99 -2.72 -20.24
C ALA A 152 -5.16 -1.47 -20.54
N ARG A 153 -4.07 -1.26 -19.79
CA ARG A 153 -3.15 -0.14 -19.96
C ARG A 153 -2.17 -0.37 -21.10
N ASP A 154 -1.46 0.68 -21.45
CA ASP A 154 -0.28 0.68 -22.33
C ASP A 154 1.03 0.29 -21.60
N ARG A 155 0.92 -0.20 -20.36
CA ARG A 155 2.05 -0.63 -19.52
C ARG A 155 1.69 -1.82 -18.64
N ILE A 156 2.70 -2.62 -18.30
CA ILE A 156 2.60 -3.66 -17.28
C ILE A 156 2.79 -3.12 -15.85
N GLY A 157 2.63 -3.99 -14.85
CA GLY A 157 2.93 -3.73 -13.43
C GLY A 157 1.72 -3.29 -12.59
N GLY A 158 0.66 -2.78 -13.21
CA GLY A 158 -0.56 -2.37 -12.50
C GLY A 158 -0.27 -1.26 -11.48
N ARG A 159 -0.52 -1.54 -10.18
CA ARG A 159 -0.22 -0.65 -9.04
C ARG A 159 1.27 -0.64 -8.66
N VAL A 160 2.12 -1.46 -9.27
CA VAL A 160 3.58 -1.26 -9.26
C VAL A 160 3.91 -0.38 -10.47
N HIS A 161 4.17 0.90 -10.21
CA HIS A 161 4.33 1.91 -11.24
C HIS A 161 5.51 2.82 -10.90
N THR A 162 6.51 2.82 -11.78
CA THR A 162 7.69 3.67 -11.71
C THR A 162 7.58 4.78 -12.76
N ASN A 163 7.72 6.03 -12.34
CA ASN A 163 7.82 7.22 -13.20
C ASN A 163 9.30 7.56 -13.43
N THR A 164 9.67 7.94 -14.65
CA THR A 164 11.05 8.28 -15.04
C THR A 164 11.21 9.71 -15.57
N SER A 165 10.18 10.56 -15.46
CA SER A 165 10.18 11.93 -16.01
C SER A 165 11.24 12.85 -15.40
N TRP A 166 11.77 12.50 -14.23
CA TRP A 166 12.86 13.22 -13.56
C TRP A 166 14.26 12.82 -14.03
N GLY A 167 14.37 11.91 -15.01
CA GLY A 167 15.61 11.28 -15.42
C GLY A 167 16.10 10.19 -14.47
N VAL A 168 15.36 9.94 -13.38
CA VAL A 168 15.60 8.90 -12.38
C VAL A 168 14.29 8.18 -12.04
N PRO A 169 14.32 6.89 -11.64
CA PRO A 169 13.14 6.15 -11.22
C PRO A 169 12.49 6.71 -9.95
N VAL A 170 11.18 6.91 -9.97
CA VAL A 170 10.37 7.36 -8.83
C VAL A 170 9.12 6.49 -8.70
N GLU A 171 8.92 5.89 -7.52
CA GLU A 171 7.82 4.95 -7.30
C GLU A 171 6.48 5.64 -7.00
N MET A 172 5.58 5.62 -7.98
CA MET A 172 4.22 6.17 -7.88
C MET A 172 3.27 5.23 -7.11
N GLY A 173 3.56 3.93 -7.09
CA GLY A 173 2.72 2.91 -6.47
C GLY A 173 3.39 2.23 -5.28
N ALA A 174 3.47 0.91 -5.30
CA ALA A 174 4.30 0.18 -4.33
C ALA A 174 5.74 0.72 -4.35
N ALA A 175 6.35 0.89 -3.18
CA ALA A 175 7.74 1.37 -3.05
C ALA A 175 8.59 0.56 -2.05
N TRP A 176 7.97 -0.37 -1.31
CA TRP A 176 8.63 -1.21 -0.30
C TRP A 176 8.60 -2.69 -0.65
N VAL A 177 9.61 -3.40 -0.16
CA VAL A 177 9.57 -4.83 0.12
C VAL A 177 9.54 -4.98 1.65
N HIS A 178 8.45 -5.56 2.15
CA HIS A 178 8.29 -5.78 3.59
C HIS A 178 8.82 -7.14 4.02
N ALA A 179 9.25 -7.26 5.27
CA ALA A 179 9.71 -8.50 5.88
C ALA A 179 10.68 -9.30 5.01
N LEU A 180 11.87 -8.74 4.78
CA LEU A 180 12.85 -9.22 3.80
C LEU A 180 13.22 -10.72 3.94
N LYS A 181 13.10 -11.29 5.15
CA LYS A 181 13.41 -12.72 5.35
C LYS A 181 12.33 -13.59 4.72
N ALA A 182 12.72 -14.34 3.69
CA ALA A 182 11.87 -15.25 2.93
C ALA A 182 10.73 -14.59 2.12
N ASN A 183 10.79 -13.28 1.89
CA ASN A 183 9.87 -12.63 0.97
C ASN A 183 10.19 -13.06 -0.48
N PRO A 184 9.26 -13.69 -1.21
CA PRO A 184 9.48 -14.17 -2.58
C PRO A 184 9.66 -13.05 -3.62
N VAL A 185 9.47 -11.79 -3.24
CA VAL A 185 9.78 -10.62 -4.08
C VAL A 185 11.29 -10.31 -4.07
N VAL A 186 12.03 -10.65 -3.00
CA VAL A 186 13.47 -10.34 -2.90
C VAL A 186 14.30 -10.98 -4.02
N PRO A 187 14.10 -12.25 -4.41
CA PRO A 187 14.81 -12.81 -5.57
C PRO A 187 14.49 -12.07 -6.88
N LEU A 188 13.27 -11.56 -7.03
CA LEU A 188 12.87 -10.81 -8.22
C LEU A 188 13.51 -9.43 -8.28
N THR A 189 13.73 -8.77 -7.13
CA THR A 189 14.44 -7.50 -7.08
C THR A 189 15.90 -7.67 -7.50
N GLN A 190 16.54 -8.76 -7.06
CA GLN A 190 17.90 -9.12 -7.49
C GLN A 190 17.97 -9.39 -9.00
N GLN A 191 17.05 -10.18 -9.55
CA GLN A 191 16.98 -10.47 -11.00
C GLN A 191 16.74 -9.20 -11.84
N ALA A 192 15.95 -8.26 -11.30
CA ALA A 192 15.69 -6.98 -11.94
C ALA A 192 16.82 -5.95 -11.76
N GLY A 193 17.91 -6.31 -11.05
CA GLY A 193 19.02 -5.38 -10.78
C GLY A 193 18.65 -4.22 -9.85
N LEU A 194 17.63 -4.39 -9.01
CA LEU A 194 17.12 -3.37 -8.10
C LEU A 194 17.88 -3.39 -6.77
N THR A 195 18.03 -2.20 -6.18
CA THR A 195 18.67 -2.05 -4.87
C THR A 195 17.61 -1.93 -3.78
N LEU A 196 17.80 -2.68 -2.69
CA LEU A 196 16.96 -2.57 -1.50
C LEU A 196 17.65 -1.65 -0.48
N VAL A 197 17.05 -0.48 -0.22
CA VAL A 197 17.54 0.51 0.72
C VAL A 197 16.79 0.33 2.04
N PRO A 198 17.45 -0.12 3.13
CA PRO A 198 16.77 -0.40 4.40
C PRO A 198 16.01 0.81 4.94
N CYS A 199 14.77 0.58 5.38
CA CYS A 199 13.94 1.58 6.03
C CYS A 199 14.02 1.40 7.54
N ASN A 200 14.75 2.30 8.22
CA ASN A 200 14.83 2.31 9.67
C ASN A 200 13.78 3.25 10.27
N TYR A 201 12.69 2.69 10.76
CA TYR A 201 11.61 3.42 11.43
C TYR A 201 12.03 4.00 12.78
N ASP A 202 13.06 3.45 13.44
CA ASP A 202 13.58 3.99 14.71
C ASP A 202 14.27 5.37 14.52
N SER A 203 14.50 5.78 13.28
CA SER A 203 15.02 7.12 12.95
C SER A 203 13.93 8.19 12.83
N GLU A 204 12.68 7.88 13.21
CA GLU A 204 11.56 8.81 13.12
C GLU A 204 11.79 10.09 13.94
N VAL A 205 11.62 11.24 13.28
CA VAL A 205 11.54 12.53 13.94
C VAL A 205 10.12 13.08 13.84
N ILE A 206 9.43 13.16 14.98
CA ILE A 206 8.06 13.70 15.06
C ILE A 206 8.10 15.18 15.39
N ARG A 207 7.59 16.03 14.48
CA ARG A 207 7.50 17.49 14.63
C ARG A 207 6.05 17.97 14.63
N ASP A 208 5.83 19.14 15.23
CA ASP A 208 4.51 19.78 15.31
C ASP A 208 4.50 21.11 14.55
N THR A 209 3.60 21.24 13.57
CA THR A 209 3.45 22.43 12.73
C THR A 209 3.11 23.70 13.52
N MET A 210 2.52 23.57 14.71
CA MET A 210 2.23 24.71 15.59
C MET A 210 3.48 25.23 16.30
N THR A 211 4.46 24.38 16.57
CA THR A 211 5.67 24.75 17.33
C THR A 211 6.94 24.80 16.49
N ALA A 212 6.92 24.23 15.27
CA ALA A 212 8.10 23.96 14.44
C ALA A 212 9.21 23.21 15.18
N ARG A 213 8.87 22.35 16.16
CA ARG A 213 9.83 21.63 17.00
C ARG A 213 9.47 20.15 17.12
N PRO A 214 10.45 19.29 17.45
CA PRO A 214 10.15 17.93 17.88
C PRO A 214 9.13 17.90 19.01
N SER A 215 8.18 16.96 18.97
CA SER A 215 7.01 16.94 19.86
C SER A 215 7.03 15.75 20.82
N PRO A 216 7.41 15.94 22.11
CA PRO A 216 7.31 14.89 23.13
C PRO A 216 5.89 14.33 23.30
N ALA A 217 4.85 15.15 23.07
CA ALA A 217 3.47 14.69 23.07
C ALA A 217 3.15 13.80 21.87
N GLY A 218 3.73 14.10 20.71
CA GLY A 218 3.70 13.26 19.51
C GLY A 218 4.29 11.88 19.75
N TYR A 219 5.52 11.81 20.26
CA TYR A 219 6.18 10.53 20.57
C TYR A 219 5.35 9.68 21.54
N ARG A 220 4.80 10.27 22.61
CA ARG A 220 3.91 9.55 23.55
C ARG A 220 2.63 9.05 22.88
N ALA A 221 2.02 9.86 22.02
CA ALA A 221 0.82 9.46 21.28
C ALA A 221 1.10 8.36 20.27
N ASN A 222 2.26 8.40 19.61
CA ASN A 222 2.73 7.36 18.70
C ASN A 222 2.88 6.03 19.46
N GLU A 223 3.68 6.03 20.52
CA GLU A 223 3.93 4.86 21.35
C GLU A 223 2.63 4.27 21.95
N GLN A 224 1.72 5.12 22.44
CA GLN A 224 0.43 4.67 22.97
C GLN A 224 -0.44 4.03 21.88
N THR A 225 -0.48 4.61 20.69
CA THR A 225 -1.25 4.08 19.55
C THR A 225 -0.69 2.74 19.09
N SER A 226 0.64 2.63 18.91
CA SER A 226 1.30 1.38 18.51
C SER A 226 1.05 0.27 19.52
N ARG A 227 1.24 0.53 20.82
CA ARG A 227 0.92 -0.45 21.89
C ARG A 227 -0.53 -0.91 21.89
N LEU A 228 -1.46 -0.03 21.51
CA LEU A 228 -2.87 -0.39 21.40
C LEU A 228 -3.13 -1.21 20.13
N SER A 229 -2.52 -0.85 19.02
CA SER A 229 -2.56 -1.63 17.77
C SER A 229 -2.09 -3.07 18.00
N ASP A 230 -0.94 -3.25 18.67
CA ASP A 230 -0.38 -4.56 18.99
C ASP A 230 -1.34 -5.39 19.85
N ARG A 231 -1.88 -4.77 20.92
CA ARG A 231 -2.87 -5.43 21.78
C ARG A 231 -4.16 -5.77 21.05
N LEU A 232 -4.57 -4.98 20.06
CA LEU A 232 -5.76 -5.26 19.24
C LEU A 232 -5.51 -6.51 18.38
N ALA A 233 -4.38 -6.56 17.71
CA ALA A 233 -3.94 -7.71 16.92
C ALA A 233 -3.98 -9.01 17.75
N ASP A 234 -3.50 -8.96 19.00
CA ASP A 234 -3.46 -10.12 19.90
C ASP A 234 -4.79 -10.47 20.60
N SER A 235 -5.76 -9.54 20.68
CA SER A 235 -6.96 -9.69 21.53
C SER A 235 -8.22 -10.19 20.82
N TRP A 236 -8.19 -10.33 19.49
CA TRP A 236 -9.25 -10.94 18.67
C TRP A 236 -10.69 -10.51 19.06
N PRO A 237 -11.00 -9.21 19.18
CA PRO A 237 -12.32 -8.74 19.59
C PRO A 237 -13.41 -9.09 18.56
N PRO A 238 -14.70 -8.90 18.87
CA PRO A 238 -15.78 -9.13 17.91
C PRO A 238 -15.56 -8.40 16.58
N ALA A 239 -15.87 -9.06 15.47
CA ALA A 239 -15.66 -8.50 14.12
C ALA A 239 -16.48 -7.23 13.86
N ILE A 240 -17.58 -7.03 14.61
CA ILE A 240 -18.43 -5.83 14.53
C ILE A 240 -17.79 -4.59 15.17
N THR A 241 -16.65 -4.72 15.84
CA THR A 241 -15.93 -3.61 16.45
C THR A 241 -14.98 -2.98 15.43
N SER A 242 -15.00 -1.65 15.28
CA SER A 242 -13.98 -0.93 14.51
C SER A 242 -12.71 -0.70 15.32
N VAL A 243 -11.58 -0.48 14.63
CA VAL A 243 -10.30 -0.16 15.27
C VAL A 243 -10.43 1.08 16.17
N ALA A 244 -11.05 2.15 15.67
CA ALA A 244 -11.26 3.37 16.44
C ALA A 244 -12.15 3.15 17.68
N ALA A 245 -13.22 2.35 17.56
CA ALA A 245 -14.08 2.05 18.69
C ALA A 245 -13.33 1.26 19.77
N TRP A 246 -12.55 0.25 19.37
CA TRP A 246 -11.75 -0.54 20.29
C TRP A 246 -10.69 0.30 21.00
N MET A 247 -9.97 1.16 20.28
CA MET A 247 -8.94 2.03 20.86
C MET A 247 -9.52 3.01 21.88
N ARG A 248 -10.69 3.61 21.58
CA ARG A 248 -11.41 4.50 22.52
C ARG A 248 -11.84 3.76 23.79
N GLN A 249 -12.36 2.53 23.66
CA GLN A 249 -12.75 1.71 24.82
C GLN A 249 -11.56 1.36 25.72
N ARG A 250 -10.33 1.37 25.18
CA ARG A 250 -9.09 1.15 25.92
C ARG A 250 -8.38 2.45 26.33
N GLY A 251 -9.07 3.57 26.27
CA GLY A 251 -8.63 4.85 26.83
C GLY A 251 -7.66 5.63 25.94
N LEU A 252 -7.60 5.37 24.61
CA LEU A 252 -6.90 6.28 23.70
C LEU A 252 -7.64 7.63 23.71
N PRO A 253 -7.00 8.74 24.15
CA PRO A 253 -7.66 10.03 24.17
C PRO A 253 -7.94 10.50 22.75
N ASN A 254 -8.97 11.32 22.57
CA ASN A 254 -9.26 11.98 21.31
C ASN A 254 -8.67 13.38 21.29
N ASN A 255 -7.46 13.54 20.73
CA ASN A 255 -6.80 14.83 20.57
C ASN A 255 -5.93 14.83 19.31
N ARG A 256 -5.42 16.00 18.92
CA ARG A 256 -4.64 16.15 17.67
C ARG A 256 -3.41 15.22 17.57
N PHE A 257 -2.78 14.87 18.69
CA PHE A 257 -1.60 14.00 18.68
C PHE A 257 -1.98 12.54 18.42
N THR A 258 -3.03 12.04 19.09
CA THR A 258 -3.52 10.68 18.85
C THR A 258 -4.28 10.55 17.54
N SER A 259 -4.96 11.61 17.06
CA SER A 259 -5.52 11.63 15.71
C SER A 259 -4.43 11.51 14.64
N TRP A 260 -3.33 12.27 14.78
CA TRP A 260 -2.16 12.13 13.90
C TRP A 260 -1.54 10.72 13.96
N ALA A 261 -1.38 10.15 15.15
CA ALA A 261 -0.82 8.82 15.31
C ALA A 261 -1.73 7.72 14.73
N VAL A 262 -3.05 7.83 14.89
CA VAL A 262 -4.01 6.89 14.26
C VAL A 262 -3.99 7.03 12.74
N GLU A 263 -3.94 8.26 12.22
CA GLU A 263 -3.86 8.49 10.77
C GLU A 263 -2.60 7.81 10.19
N THR A 264 -1.45 8.07 10.79
CA THR A 264 -0.15 7.60 10.29
C THR A 264 0.01 6.08 10.44
N ASN A 265 -0.25 5.52 11.63
CA ASN A 265 0.05 4.11 11.89
C ASN A 265 -1.09 3.14 11.53
N ILE A 266 -2.30 3.64 11.23
CA ILE A 266 -3.46 2.79 10.93
C ILE A 266 -4.09 3.19 9.61
N VAL A 267 -4.48 4.45 9.43
CA VAL A 267 -5.25 4.83 8.23
C VAL A 267 -4.41 4.70 6.96
N GLN A 268 -3.15 5.15 6.99
CA GLN A 268 -2.25 5.04 5.83
C GLN A 268 -1.84 3.60 5.52
N GLU A 269 -1.67 2.76 6.53
CA GLU A 269 -1.32 1.34 6.40
C GLU A 269 -2.40 0.50 5.71
N TYR A 270 -3.68 0.83 5.94
CA TYR A 270 -4.82 0.06 5.41
C TYR A 270 -5.60 0.83 4.33
N GLY A 271 -5.31 2.11 4.12
CA GLY A 271 -6.05 2.99 3.22
C GLY A 271 -7.50 3.24 3.64
N LEU A 272 -7.87 2.98 4.90
CA LEU A 272 -9.25 3.07 5.37
C LEU A 272 -9.31 3.69 6.76
N ASP A 273 -10.23 4.64 6.94
CA ASP A 273 -10.44 5.31 8.23
C ASP A 273 -10.62 4.30 9.36
N ALA A 274 -9.95 4.52 10.50
CA ALA A 274 -9.99 3.59 11.64
C ALA A 274 -11.41 3.33 12.19
N ALA A 275 -12.36 4.23 11.91
CA ALA A 275 -13.77 4.05 12.26
C ALA A 275 -14.50 3.06 11.34
N ALA A 276 -14.08 2.93 10.08
CA ALA A 276 -14.60 1.99 9.09
C ALA A 276 -13.78 0.69 8.99
N LEU A 277 -12.52 0.73 9.42
CA LEU A 277 -11.64 -0.43 9.49
C LEU A 277 -12.09 -1.38 10.61
N GLY A 278 -12.34 -2.63 10.25
CA GLY A 278 -12.74 -3.67 11.20
C GLY A 278 -11.57 -4.07 12.09
N SER A 279 -11.85 -4.41 13.35
CA SER A 279 -10.85 -4.90 14.31
C SER A 279 -10.05 -6.10 13.78
N ARG A 280 -10.67 -6.91 12.93
CA ARG A 280 -10.07 -8.10 12.31
C ARG A 280 -9.08 -7.79 11.19
N ALA A 281 -9.03 -6.55 10.70
CA ALA A 281 -7.99 -6.14 9.75
C ALA A 281 -6.59 -6.28 10.36
N LEU A 282 -6.44 -5.94 11.66
CA LEU A 282 -5.16 -6.02 12.36
C LEU A 282 -4.76 -7.45 12.74
N SER A 283 -5.68 -8.41 12.61
CA SER A 283 -5.36 -9.83 12.75
C SER A 283 -4.96 -10.50 11.43
N GLU A 284 -5.08 -9.81 10.30
CA GLU A 284 -4.57 -10.30 9.00
C GLU A 284 -3.06 -10.06 8.90
N GLY A 285 -2.40 -10.82 8.03
CA GLY A 285 -0.95 -10.76 7.88
C GLY A 285 -0.24 -11.87 8.64
N GLY A 286 0.73 -12.52 8.01
CA GLY A 286 1.56 -13.50 8.71
C GLY A 286 2.77 -12.89 9.41
N ASP A 287 3.40 -13.69 10.26
CA ASP A 287 4.60 -13.33 11.02
C ASP A 287 5.86 -13.50 10.16
N TYR A 288 6.45 -12.40 9.73
CA TYR A 288 7.68 -12.43 8.94
C TYR A 288 8.70 -11.43 9.48
N LEU A 289 9.98 -11.78 9.36
CA LEU A 289 11.12 -11.10 9.98
C LEU A 289 11.99 -10.43 8.89
N GLY A 290 13.00 -9.68 9.32
CA GLY A 290 14.04 -9.16 8.42
C GLY A 290 13.91 -7.69 8.03
N GLY A 291 12.96 -6.97 8.62
CA GLY A 291 12.74 -5.54 8.39
C GLY A 291 12.21 -5.23 6.99
N ASP A 292 12.18 -3.94 6.67
CA ASP A 292 11.60 -3.42 5.43
C ASP A 292 12.64 -2.61 4.65
N ALA A 293 12.50 -2.56 3.34
CA ALA A 293 13.36 -1.75 2.48
C ALA A 293 12.59 -1.07 1.37
N PHE A 294 12.99 0.16 1.06
CA PHE A 294 12.62 0.83 -0.17
C PHE A 294 13.27 0.15 -1.37
N VAL A 295 12.58 0.18 -2.49
CA VAL A 295 13.12 -0.26 -3.78
C VAL A 295 13.67 0.94 -4.54
N SER A 296 14.96 0.88 -4.87
CA SER A 296 15.64 1.83 -5.74
C SER A 296 15.96 1.17 -7.09
N GLY A 297 15.86 1.95 -8.17
CA GLY A 297 16.13 1.49 -9.54
C GLY A 297 14.90 1.18 -10.40
N GLY A 298 13.68 1.38 -9.87
CA GLY A 298 12.44 1.18 -10.62
C GLY A 298 11.76 -0.14 -10.32
N TYR A 299 10.85 -0.15 -9.36
CA TYR A 299 10.16 -1.35 -8.88
C TYR A 299 9.36 -2.06 -9.99
N ALA A 300 8.93 -1.34 -11.03
CA ALA A 300 8.33 -1.94 -12.24
C ALA A 300 9.26 -2.95 -12.94
N GLY A 301 10.57 -2.96 -12.66
CA GLY A 301 11.51 -3.98 -13.10
C GLY A 301 11.09 -5.41 -12.73
N ILE A 302 10.44 -5.62 -11.59
CA ILE A 302 9.95 -6.97 -11.22
C ILE A 302 8.85 -7.46 -12.18
N ALA A 303 8.01 -6.55 -12.68
CA ALA A 303 6.98 -6.89 -13.65
C ALA A 303 7.64 -7.28 -14.98
N SER A 304 8.72 -6.59 -15.36
CA SER A 304 9.51 -6.93 -16.55
C SER A 304 10.15 -8.33 -16.43
N VAL A 305 10.72 -8.65 -15.26
CA VAL A 305 11.26 -9.98 -14.96
C VAL A 305 10.18 -11.06 -15.05
N LEU A 306 8.96 -10.81 -14.58
CA LEU A 306 7.86 -11.78 -14.69
C LEU A 306 7.29 -11.88 -16.11
N ALA A 307 7.33 -10.80 -16.89
CA ALA A 307 6.79 -10.75 -18.24
C ALA A 307 7.70 -11.36 -19.32
N GLN A 308 9.00 -11.50 -19.05
CA GLN A 308 9.99 -11.93 -20.05
C GLN A 308 9.59 -13.25 -20.73
N GLY A 309 9.38 -13.24 -22.04
CA GLY A 309 9.01 -14.44 -22.80
C GLY A 309 7.52 -14.80 -22.79
N LEU A 310 6.64 -13.98 -22.21
CA LEU A 310 5.19 -14.16 -22.26
C LEU A 310 4.56 -13.36 -23.41
N ASP A 311 3.44 -13.84 -23.96
CA ASP A 311 2.58 -13.06 -24.87
C ASP A 311 1.73 -12.08 -24.04
N VAL A 312 2.20 -10.85 -23.89
CA VAL A 312 1.49 -9.78 -23.18
C VAL A 312 0.96 -8.76 -24.18
N ARG A 313 -0.36 -8.65 -24.27
CA ARG A 313 -1.07 -7.73 -25.16
C ARG A 313 -1.62 -6.55 -24.36
N MET A 314 -0.93 -5.43 -24.48
CA MET A 314 -1.32 -4.16 -23.86
C MET A 314 -2.47 -3.50 -24.63
N SER A 315 -3.05 -2.45 -24.05
CA SER A 315 -4.18 -1.70 -24.61
C SER A 315 -5.36 -2.59 -25.02
N SER A 316 -5.57 -3.69 -24.28
CA SER A 316 -6.55 -4.74 -24.54
C SER A 316 -7.52 -4.87 -23.37
N PRO A 317 -8.33 -3.84 -23.06
CA PRO A 317 -9.26 -3.87 -21.94
C PRO A 317 -10.33 -4.93 -22.15
N VAL A 318 -10.51 -5.82 -21.16
CA VAL A 318 -11.50 -6.90 -21.19
C VAL A 318 -12.85 -6.38 -20.67
N ALA A 319 -13.92 -6.64 -21.42
CA ALA A 319 -15.30 -6.33 -21.04
C ALA A 319 -15.96 -7.49 -20.29
N GLU A 320 -15.73 -8.74 -20.73
CA GLU A 320 -16.37 -9.93 -20.16
C GLU A 320 -15.45 -11.16 -20.24
N VAL A 321 -15.55 -12.02 -19.21
CA VAL A 321 -15.02 -13.37 -19.16
C VAL A 321 -16.20 -14.30 -18.88
N ALA A 322 -16.61 -15.06 -19.89
CA ALA A 322 -17.75 -15.96 -19.83
C ALA A 322 -17.31 -17.43 -19.95
N ALA A 323 -17.91 -18.31 -19.16
CA ALA A 323 -17.78 -19.77 -19.28
C ALA A 323 -19.14 -20.39 -19.59
N PRO A 324 -19.63 -20.30 -20.85
CA PRO A 324 -20.90 -20.89 -21.24
C PRO A 324 -20.77 -22.43 -21.34
N GLY A 325 -21.15 -23.13 -20.28
CA GLY A 325 -21.15 -24.59 -20.24
C GLY A 325 -19.73 -25.18 -20.09
N SER A 326 -19.52 -26.38 -20.64
CA SER A 326 -18.31 -27.18 -20.39
C SER A 326 -17.19 -27.02 -21.43
N SER A 327 -17.30 -26.09 -22.39
CA SER A 327 -16.45 -26.06 -23.60
C SER A 327 -15.23 -25.13 -23.53
N GLY A 328 -15.06 -24.36 -22.45
CA GLY A 328 -13.95 -23.41 -22.27
C GLY A 328 -14.44 -22.06 -21.78
N VAL A 329 -13.59 -21.05 -21.92
CA VAL A 329 -13.88 -19.64 -21.61
C VAL A 329 -13.84 -18.80 -22.88
N THR A 330 -14.75 -17.83 -22.96
CA THR A 330 -14.78 -16.77 -23.97
C THR A 330 -14.48 -15.44 -23.30
N VAL A 331 -13.45 -14.74 -23.79
CA VAL A 331 -13.01 -13.44 -23.30
C VAL A 331 -13.33 -12.39 -24.35
N THR A 332 -14.20 -11.44 -24.01
CA THR A 332 -14.63 -10.35 -24.89
C THR A 332 -13.92 -9.06 -24.50
N LEU A 333 -13.21 -8.44 -25.44
CA LEU A 333 -12.58 -7.13 -25.27
C LEU A 333 -13.62 -6.01 -25.36
N GLN A 334 -13.32 -4.83 -24.81
CA GLN A 334 -14.18 -3.65 -24.98
C GLN A 334 -14.28 -3.18 -26.44
N SER A 335 -13.35 -3.59 -27.31
CA SER A 335 -13.44 -3.39 -28.76
C SER A 335 -14.49 -4.28 -29.44
N GLY A 336 -15.04 -5.27 -28.73
CA GLY A 336 -15.96 -6.29 -29.27
C GLY A 336 -15.27 -7.54 -29.83
N SER A 337 -13.93 -7.54 -29.94
CA SER A 337 -13.18 -8.75 -30.34
C SER A 337 -13.24 -9.82 -29.25
N THR A 338 -13.24 -11.10 -29.64
CA THR A 338 -13.32 -12.23 -28.73
C THR A 338 -12.12 -13.16 -28.86
N LEU A 339 -11.73 -13.76 -27.75
CA LEU A 339 -10.72 -14.83 -27.67
C LEU A 339 -11.32 -16.01 -26.90
N THR A 340 -10.86 -17.23 -27.21
CA THR A 340 -11.27 -18.44 -26.49
C THR A 340 -10.06 -19.17 -25.92
N ALA A 341 -10.26 -19.81 -24.77
CA ALA A 341 -9.27 -20.59 -24.06
C ALA A 341 -9.95 -21.71 -23.25
N ASP A 342 -9.17 -22.59 -22.64
CA ASP A 342 -9.69 -23.71 -21.85
C ASP A 342 -10.03 -23.23 -20.42
N SER A 343 -9.26 -22.28 -19.90
CA SER A 343 -9.45 -21.64 -18.59
C SER A 343 -8.98 -20.17 -18.59
N ALA A 344 -9.30 -19.42 -17.53
CA ALA A 344 -8.88 -18.04 -17.36
C ALA A 344 -8.49 -17.67 -15.91
N VAL A 345 -7.55 -16.73 -15.79
CA VAL A 345 -7.22 -16.07 -14.52
C VAL A 345 -7.68 -14.63 -14.57
N VAL A 346 -8.57 -14.22 -13.68
CA VAL A 346 -8.96 -12.81 -13.51
C VAL A 346 -8.10 -12.18 -12.43
N ALA A 347 -7.14 -11.34 -12.84
CA ALA A 347 -6.14 -10.72 -11.98
C ALA A 347 -6.21 -9.18 -11.97
N VAL A 348 -7.43 -8.64 -11.90
CA VAL A 348 -7.70 -7.19 -11.85
C VAL A 348 -7.93 -6.71 -10.42
N PRO A 349 -7.75 -5.41 -10.09
CA PRO A 349 -8.04 -4.89 -8.75
C PRO A 349 -9.48 -5.18 -8.29
N VAL A 350 -9.67 -5.41 -6.98
CA VAL A 350 -10.98 -5.75 -6.41
C VAL A 350 -12.06 -4.70 -6.74
N ALA A 351 -11.68 -3.42 -6.78
CA ALA A 351 -12.56 -2.32 -7.15
C ALA A 351 -13.15 -2.47 -8.56
N LEU A 352 -12.38 -3.04 -9.50
CA LEU A 352 -12.85 -3.30 -10.85
C LEU A 352 -13.81 -4.50 -10.88
N VAL A 353 -13.50 -5.57 -10.12
CA VAL A 353 -14.40 -6.72 -9.99
C VAL A 353 -15.73 -6.30 -9.36
N GLN A 354 -15.70 -5.47 -8.32
CA GLN A 354 -16.89 -4.87 -7.69
C GLN A 354 -17.72 -4.04 -8.67
N ALA A 355 -17.07 -3.37 -9.62
CA ALA A 355 -17.72 -2.62 -10.68
C ALA A 355 -18.16 -3.47 -11.88
N GLY A 356 -17.90 -4.79 -11.87
CA GLY A 356 -18.21 -5.69 -12.98
C GLY A 356 -17.31 -5.48 -14.20
N LEU A 357 -16.03 -5.15 -13.99
CA LEU A 357 -15.03 -4.90 -15.04
C LEU A 357 -13.78 -5.79 -14.83
N PRO A 358 -13.62 -6.90 -15.58
CA PRO A 358 -14.59 -7.44 -16.53
C PRO A 358 -15.80 -8.05 -15.83
N ARG A 359 -16.90 -8.18 -16.56
CA ARG A 359 -18.04 -9.00 -16.12
C ARG A 359 -17.60 -10.46 -16.10
N ILE A 360 -17.89 -11.18 -15.02
CA ILE A 360 -17.61 -12.62 -14.90
C ILE A 360 -18.94 -13.38 -14.97
N THR A 361 -19.06 -14.30 -15.91
CA THR A 361 -20.33 -15.02 -16.18
C THR A 361 -20.10 -16.54 -16.23
N PRO A 362 -20.67 -17.34 -15.32
CA PRO A 362 -21.42 -16.93 -14.12
C PRO A 362 -20.48 -16.40 -13.03
N LEU A 363 -20.99 -15.55 -12.13
CA LEU A 363 -20.31 -15.24 -10.86
C LEU A 363 -21.16 -15.76 -9.70
N PRO A 364 -20.73 -16.84 -9.01
CA PRO A 364 -21.49 -17.46 -7.93
C PRO A 364 -21.84 -16.46 -6.82
N ALA A 365 -23.01 -16.63 -6.20
CA ALA A 365 -23.56 -15.67 -5.24
C ALA A 365 -22.68 -15.50 -3.98
N ASN A 366 -22.09 -16.59 -3.48
CA ASN A 366 -21.14 -16.57 -2.36
C ASN A 366 -19.88 -15.76 -2.70
N ILE A 367 -19.33 -15.94 -3.92
CA ILE A 367 -18.13 -15.22 -4.37
C ILE A 367 -18.46 -13.73 -4.56
N ARG A 368 -19.59 -13.40 -5.19
CA ARG A 368 -20.09 -12.02 -5.32
C ARG A 368 -20.24 -11.35 -3.95
N ALA A 369 -20.84 -12.05 -2.98
CA ALA A 369 -21.01 -11.53 -1.62
C ALA A 369 -19.66 -11.31 -0.91
N ALA A 370 -18.69 -12.22 -1.08
CA ALA A 370 -17.35 -12.06 -0.51
C ALA A 370 -16.63 -10.85 -1.11
N ILE A 371 -16.65 -10.69 -2.43
CA ILE A 371 -16.08 -9.51 -3.14
C ILE A 371 -16.73 -8.21 -2.64
N GLY A 372 -18.06 -8.20 -2.48
CA GLY A 372 -18.81 -7.03 -2.02
C GLY A 372 -18.56 -6.64 -0.56
N ARG A 373 -17.99 -7.54 0.26
CA ARG A 373 -17.64 -7.25 1.66
C ARG A 373 -16.29 -6.57 1.83
N LEU A 374 -15.39 -6.67 0.85
CA LEU A 374 -14.11 -5.97 0.90
C LEU A 374 -14.28 -4.48 0.61
N ARG A 375 -13.38 -3.66 1.15
CA ARG A 375 -13.25 -2.25 0.76
C ARG A 375 -12.00 -2.04 -0.05
N THR A 376 -12.09 -1.12 -1.00
CA THR A 376 -10.91 -0.53 -1.61
C THR A 376 -10.54 0.69 -0.79
N GLY A 377 -9.33 0.68 -0.25
CA GLY A 377 -8.75 1.77 0.50
C GLY A 377 -8.00 2.75 -0.40
N ASP A 378 -7.84 3.97 0.10
CA ASP A 378 -7.23 5.10 -0.58
C ASP A 378 -5.92 5.47 0.12
N LEU A 379 -4.86 5.61 -0.67
CA LEU A 379 -3.58 6.16 -0.24
C LEU A 379 -2.99 6.93 -1.40
N GLU A 380 -2.60 8.17 -1.13
CA GLU A 380 -2.01 9.06 -2.13
C GLU A 380 -0.70 9.65 -1.65
N LYS A 381 0.17 9.98 -2.61
CA LYS A 381 1.50 10.53 -2.41
C LYS A 381 1.61 11.91 -3.03
N VAL A 382 2.40 12.75 -2.37
CA VAL A 382 3.05 13.91 -2.98
C VAL A 382 4.55 13.70 -2.86
N ILE A 383 5.26 13.75 -3.98
CA ILE A 383 6.70 13.59 -4.06
C ILE A 383 7.29 14.92 -4.52
N LEU A 384 8.23 15.45 -3.74
CA LEU A 384 8.84 16.77 -3.94
C LEU A 384 10.34 16.60 -4.15
N ARG A 385 10.85 17.14 -5.25
CA ARG A 385 12.29 17.19 -5.56
C ARG A 385 12.82 18.60 -5.31
N TYR A 386 14.05 18.70 -4.83
CA TYR A 386 14.75 19.95 -4.54
C TYR A 386 16.12 19.97 -5.20
N ASP A 387 16.72 21.16 -5.32
CA ASP A 387 18.10 21.32 -5.79
C ASP A 387 19.10 20.86 -4.71
N GLU A 388 18.81 21.22 -3.45
CA GLU A 388 19.63 20.89 -2.29
C GLU A 388 18.76 20.31 -1.16
N GLN A 389 19.35 19.37 -0.40
CA GLN A 389 18.72 18.81 0.79
C GLN A 389 18.82 19.81 1.95
N TRP A 390 17.68 20.36 2.37
CA TRP A 390 17.56 21.28 3.51
C TRP A 390 17.11 20.60 4.82
N TRP A 391 16.68 19.34 4.76
CA TRP A 391 16.27 18.52 5.89
C TRP A 391 17.41 17.65 6.43
N GLY A 392 17.21 17.03 7.60
CA GLY A 392 18.21 16.17 8.23
C GLY A 392 18.35 14.80 7.56
N ARG A 393 19.04 13.88 8.23
CA ARG A 393 19.33 12.52 7.70
C ARG A 393 18.27 11.48 8.11
N GLU A 394 17.27 11.87 8.90
CA GLU A 394 16.16 11.05 9.31
C GLU A 394 15.45 10.41 8.09
N ARG A 395 15.15 9.11 8.18
CA ARG A 395 14.39 8.42 7.13
C ARG A 395 12.93 8.81 7.17
N VAL A 396 12.37 8.92 8.39
CA VAL A 396 10.94 9.09 8.64
C VAL A 396 10.71 10.37 9.41
N MET A 397 9.71 11.14 8.99
CA MET A 397 9.32 12.40 9.60
C MET A 397 7.82 12.39 9.85
N GLY A 398 7.44 12.32 11.13
CA GLY A 398 6.06 12.46 11.56
C GLY A 398 5.68 13.93 11.66
N ILE A 399 4.61 14.35 10.98
CA ILE A 399 4.17 15.76 10.97
C ILE A 399 2.78 15.90 11.58
N ILE A 400 2.74 16.33 12.85
CA ILE A 400 1.50 16.60 13.55
C ILE A 400 0.85 17.88 13.03
N GLY A 401 -0.42 17.78 12.67
CA GLY A 401 -1.19 18.90 12.14
C GLY A 401 -0.81 19.23 10.71
N GLY A 402 -0.64 18.20 9.87
CA GLY A 402 -0.31 18.30 8.45
C GLY A 402 -1.34 19.09 7.62
N GLY A 403 -1.42 18.82 6.32
CA GLY A 403 -2.19 19.65 5.39
C GLY A 403 -1.83 21.14 5.50
N VAL A 404 -2.78 22.05 5.29
CA VAL A 404 -2.53 23.48 5.56
C VAL A 404 -2.63 23.75 7.07
N PRO A 405 -1.54 24.18 7.73
CA PRO A 405 -1.54 24.41 9.17
C PRO A 405 -2.61 25.43 9.60
N GLY A 406 -3.40 25.08 10.61
CA GLY A 406 -4.38 25.98 11.23
C GLY A 406 -5.71 26.15 10.49
N GLN A 407 -5.97 25.43 9.39
CA GLN A 407 -7.26 25.52 8.68
C GLN A 407 -8.37 24.67 9.33
N SER A 408 -8.34 23.35 9.18
CA SER A 408 -9.39 22.45 9.68
C SER A 408 -8.81 21.15 10.26
N ALA A 409 -9.56 20.50 11.14
CA ALA A 409 -9.18 19.20 11.70
C ALA A 409 -9.01 18.13 10.63
N ASP A 410 -9.83 18.16 9.57
CA ASP A 410 -9.73 17.23 8.45
C ASP A 410 -8.49 17.47 7.58
N SER A 411 -8.08 18.74 7.42
CA SER A 411 -6.83 19.10 6.74
C SER A 411 -5.61 18.64 7.54
N ALA A 412 -5.69 18.69 8.86
CA ALA A 412 -4.59 18.35 9.77
C ALA A 412 -4.13 16.88 9.70
N LEU A 413 -4.87 16.02 8.97
CA LEU A 413 -4.59 14.59 8.78
C LEU A 413 -4.08 14.26 7.36
N ARG A 414 -3.76 15.26 6.53
CA ARG A 414 -3.09 15.03 5.23
C ARG A 414 -1.58 15.18 5.35
N TRP A 415 -0.83 14.40 4.57
CA TRP A 415 0.65 14.51 4.49
C TRP A 415 1.33 14.35 5.86
N THR A 416 0.78 13.47 6.72
CA THR A 416 1.19 13.35 8.13
C THR A 416 2.46 12.54 8.36
N GLU A 417 2.90 11.81 7.34
CA GLU A 417 4.15 11.05 7.32
C GLU A 417 4.92 11.41 6.06
N VAL A 418 6.20 11.75 6.25
CA VAL A 418 7.10 12.12 5.17
C VAL A 418 8.36 11.26 5.25
N PHE A 419 8.79 10.71 4.14
CA PHE A 419 10.04 9.96 4.03
C PHE A 419 11.07 10.76 3.26
N ASN A 420 12.29 10.78 3.79
CA ASN A 420 13.46 11.12 2.99
C ASN A 420 13.71 9.99 2.00
N VAL A 421 13.68 10.26 0.71
CA VAL A 421 13.92 9.28 -0.36
C VAL A 421 15.12 9.66 -1.22
N THR A 422 16.00 10.50 -0.70
CA THR A 422 17.16 11.02 -1.44
C THR A 422 18.08 9.93 -1.97
N ASP A 423 18.41 8.94 -1.15
CA ASP A 423 19.25 7.79 -1.51
C ASP A 423 18.48 6.69 -2.28
N VAL A 424 17.15 6.73 -2.27
CA VAL A 424 16.29 5.84 -3.05
C VAL A 424 16.17 6.34 -4.49
N VAL A 425 15.94 7.64 -4.65
CA VAL A 425 15.73 8.32 -5.95
C VAL A 425 17.06 8.74 -6.59
N GLY A 426 18.10 8.99 -5.79
CA GLY A 426 19.38 9.52 -6.27
C GLY A 426 19.39 11.05 -6.46
N ALA A 427 18.41 11.75 -5.91
CA ALA A 427 18.31 13.22 -5.92
C ALA A 427 17.58 13.70 -4.64
N PRO A 428 17.84 14.92 -4.12
CA PRO A 428 17.15 15.44 -2.94
C PRO A 428 15.64 15.40 -3.11
N ALA A 429 14.99 14.47 -2.41
CA ALA A 429 13.56 14.24 -2.56
C ALA A 429 12.90 13.77 -1.27
N LEU A 430 11.66 14.23 -1.08
CA LEU A 430 10.75 13.84 -0.01
C LEU A 430 9.48 13.23 -0.62
N VAL A 431 8.90 12.25 0.05
CA VAL A 431 7.56 11.74 -0.27
C VAL A 431 6.67 11.83 0.96
N ALA A 432 5.48 12.40 0.80
CA ALA A 432 4.48 12.54 1.85
C ALA A 432 3.21 11.75 1.52
N PHE A 433 2.58 11.19 2.54
CA PHE A 433 1.43 10.29 2.40
C PHE A 433 0.15 10.84 3.02
N SER A 434 -0.99 10.51 2.40
CA SER A 434 -2.32 10.72 2.98
C SER A 434 -3.18 9.48 2.71
N GLY A 435 -3.89 9.00 3.73
CA GLY A 435 -4.70 7.79 3.66
C GLY A 435 -6.19 8.05 3.83
N GLY A 436 -7.00 7.04 3.52
CA GLY A 436 -8.44 7.02 3.79
C GLY A 436 -9.17 8.27 3.30
N SER A 437 -10.04 8.79 4.15
CA SER A 437 -10.87 9.93 3.77
C SER A 437 -10.10 11.25 3.69
N ALA A 438 -8.92 11.36 4.32
CA ALA A 438 -8.02 12.48 4.14
C ALA A 438 -7.45 12.51 2.71
N ALA A 439 -7.10 11.34 2.15
CA ALA A 439 -6.66 11.20 0.76
C ALA A 439 -7.75 11.59 -0.24
N LEU A 440 -9.00 11.16 -0.01
CA LEU A 440 -10.14 11.48 -0.88
C LEU A 440 -10.51 12.97 -0.86
N ARG A 441 -10.32 13.66 0.27
CA ARG A 441 -10.59 15.10 0.43
C ARG A 441 -9.37 15.99 0.11
N ARG A 442 -8.30 15.43 -0.47
CA ARG A 442 -7.14 16.21 -0.91
C ARG A 442 -7.52 17.24 -1.97
N PRO A 443 -6.69 18.28 -2.19
CA PRO A 443 -6.94 19.24 -3.26
C PRO A 443 -7.16 18.58 -4.64
N ALA A 444 -8.11 19.12 -5.40
CA ALA A 444 -8.48 18.56 -6.71
C ALA A 444 -7.34 18.62 -7.75
N THR A 445 -6.39 19.55 -7.60
CA THR A 445 -5.27 19.74 -8.52
C THR A 445 -3.94 19.33 -7.89
N ASP A 446 -2.99 18.90 -8.72
CA ASP A 446 -1.65 18.51 -8.25
C ASP A 446 -0.93 19.71 -7.62
N ALA A 447 -1.05 20.90 -8.21
CA ALA A 447 -0.54 22.14 -7.65
C ALA A 447 -1.12 22.43 -6.26
N GLY A 448 -2.41 22.13 -6.02
CA GLY A 448 -3.04 22.26 -4.71
C GLY A 448 -2.42 21.33 -3.68
N CYS A 449 -2.22 20.05 -4.03
CA CYS A 449 -1.57 19.07 -3.16
C CYS A 449 -0.12 19.46 -2.84
N VAL A 450 0.62 19.93 -3.85
CA VAL A 450 2.01 20.41 -3.68
C VAL A 450 2.08 21.63 -2.79
N ASN A 451 1.24 22.63 -3.01
CA ASN A 451 1.18 23.83 -2.17
C ASN A 451 0.85 23.49 -0.72
N GLU A 452 -0.07 22.56 -0.51
CA GLU A 452 -0.43 22.07 0.82
C GLU A 452 0.73 21.35 1.51
N ALA A 453 1.41 20.42 0.82
CA ALA A 453 2.57 19.71 1.35
C ALA A 453 3.76 20.66 1.66
N VAL A 454 4.01 21.65 0.80
CA VAL A 454 5.04 22.67 1.02
C VAL A 454 4.70 23.55 2.23
N ALA A 455 3.44 23.97 2.37
CA ALA A 455 2.99 24.75 3.53
C ALA A 455 3.14 23.97 4.85
N MET A 456 2.84 22.67 4.81
CA MET A 456 3.05 21.74 5.93
C MET A 456 4.54 21.68 6.32
N LEU A 457 5.44 21.45 5.35
CA LEU A 457 6.89 21.39 5.60
C LEU A 457 7.43 22.72 6.12
N GLN A 458 6.99 23.85 5.53
CA GLN A 458 7.36 25.19 5.97
C GLN A 458 6.97 25.46 7.42
N ALA A 459 5.82 24.96 7.88
CA ALA A 459 5.41 25.14 9.28
C ALA A 459 6.12 24.21 10.26
N ALA A 460 6.57 23.03 9.79
CA ALA A 460 7.28 22.06 10.62
C ALA A 460 8.79 22.37 10.75
N TYR A 461 9.42 22.90 9.69
CA TYR A 461 10.88 23.06 9.57
C TYR A 461 11.37 24.50 9.35
N GLY A 462 10.49 25.42 8.95
CA GLY A 462 10.83 26.83 8.74
C GLY A 462 10.83 27.69 9.98
#